data_AF-A0A5J5KX69-F1
#
_entry.id   AF-A0A5J5KX69-F1
#
_cell.length_a   1.000
_cell.length_b   1.000
_cell.length_c   1.000
_cell.angle_alpha   90.00
_cell.angle_beta   90.00
_cell.angle_gamma   90.00
#
_symmetry.space_group_name_H-M   'P 1'
#
loop_
_entity.id
_entity.type
_entity.pdbx_description
1 polymer ?
#
loop_
_entity_poly.entity_id
_entity_poly.type
_entity_poly.pdbx_seq_one_letter_code
_entity_poly.pdbx_strand_id
1 'polypeptide(L)'
;MPPSSPQRNRSRPPGGRAAVPAVRLTVVVAAGSPAARLTDDAVECALARWGVSRGTVLDRRSPFPERSRLAADSPSAAACALRELKQHTASARRLAADCGQRDLLVLPGDDDLIPPEWAETVIRIPPCGSAGSFRADVGSVARELGRSRNDVFRELTSTDALSFTRLLRAERAVLVEGRTDRAVFEVLIRRFALPGIAVVAAHSKVRMAALNLLATRLGVRTYVVFDGDGGPIPTGPAMAHRVARTRRIQTENLLRGLAPQEAGWEFGGPSTAGSRWCAFSADLEAQLSAWPSFMAALGALGEELAAKNHRALRTAAVRAELEDMPPALCRLCTALAGMVED
;
A
#
# COMPACT_ATOMS: atom_id res chain seq x y z
N MET A 1 -65.33 30.81 37.41
CA MET A 1 -64.18 30.27 36.65
C MET A 1 -63.94 28.84 37.10
N PRO A 2 -64.08 27.83 36.22
CA PRO A 2 -63.80 26.45 36.60
C PRO A 2 -62.28 26.17 36.49
N PRO A 3 -61.73 25.25 37.31
CA PRO A 3 -60.31 24.90 37.24
C PRO A 3 -60.04 24.01 36.02
N SER A 4 -59.06 24.42 35.23
CA SER A 4 -58.50 23.69 34.10
C SER A 4 -57.89 22.35 34.54
N SER A 5 -58.35 21.25 33.95
CA SER A 5 -57.77 19.92 34.16
C SER A 5 -56.41 19.77 33.46
N PRO A 6 -55.42 19.10 34.07
CA PRO A 6 -54.11 18.92 33.46
C PRO A 6 -54.13 17.79 32.42
N GLN A 7 -53.79 18.11 31.18
CA GLN A 7 -53.54 17.13 30.12
C GLN A 7 -52.30 16.29 30.45
N ARG A 8 -52.51 15.01 30.80
CA ARG A 8 -51.44 14.03 30.95
C ARG A 8 -50.91 13.65 29.57
N ASN A 9 -49.78 14.24 29.19
CA ASN A 9 -48.99 13.83 28.03
C ASN A 9 -48.38 12.45 28.32
N ARG A 10 -49.00 11.37 27.82
CA ARG A 10 -48.43 10.02 27.86
C ARG A 10 -47.36 9.91 26.78
N SER A 11 -46.12 10.21 27.14
CA SER A 11 -44.93 9.86 26.36
C SER A 11 -44.86 8.34 26.21
N ARG A 12 -45.12 7.84 24.99
CA ARG A 12 -44.81 6.44 24.64
C ARG A 12 -43.30 6.26 24.79
N PRO A 13 -42.81 5.23 25.52
CA PRO A 13 -41.39 4.92 25.55
C PRO A 13 -40.95 4.64 24.11
N PRO A 14 -39.83 5.23 23.64
CA PRO A 14 -39.31 4.93 22.31
C PRO A 14 -39.07 3.42 22.27
N GLY A 15 -39.80 2.72 21.40
CA GLY A 15 -39.61 1.29 21.20
C GLY A 15 -38.15 1.06 20.85
N GLY A 16 -37.41 0.48 21.79
CA GLY A 16 -36.00 0.17 21.62
C GLY A 16 -35.88 -0.84 20.49
N ARG A 17 -35.58 -0.38 19.28
CA ARG A 17 -35.13 -1.27 18.21
C ARG A 17 -33.88 -1.96 18.74
N ALA A 18 -33.96 -3.26 18.95
CA ALA A 18 -32.81 -4.07 19.27
C ALA A 18 -31.70 -3.73 18.26
N ALA A 19 -30.50 -3.41 18.75
CA ALA A 19 -29.39 -3.07 17.89
C ALA A 19 -29.15 -4.24 16.93
N VAL A 20 -29.38 -4.01 15.64
CA VAL A 20 -29.12 -5.02 14.61
C VAL A 20 -27.63 -5.35 14.70
N PRO A 21 -27.25 -6.63 14.88
CA PRO A 21 -25.85 -7.01 14.99
C PRO A 21 -25.10 -6.56 13.73
N ALA A 22 -23.95 -5.92 13.91
CA ALA A 22 -23.18 -5.40 12.79
C ALA A 22 -22.63 -6.56 11.94
N VAL A 23 -23.04 -6.63 10.66
CA VAL A 23 -22.50 -7.59 9.69
C VAL A 23 -20.99 -7.36 9.55
N ARG A 24 -20.19 -8.40 9.72
CA ARG A 24 -18.73 -8.38 9.57
C ARG A 24 -18.36 -8.40 8.08
N LEU A 25 -17.47 -7.49 7.67
CA LEU A 25 -16.93 -7.47 6.31
C LEU A 25 -15.66 -8.34 6.26
N THR A 26 -15.54 -9.18 5.25
CA THR A 26 -14.32 -9.91 4.89
C THR A 26 -14.03 -9.68 3.42
N VAL A 27 -12.82 -9.25 3.08
CA VAL A 27 -12.40 -8.98 1.70
C VAL A 27 -11.35 -10.02 1.33
N VAL A 28 -11.61 -10.85 0.34
CA VAL A 28 -10.66 -11.89 -0.09
C VAL A 28 -9.96 -11.45 -1.36
N VAL A 29 -8.63 -11.37 -1.31
CA VAL A 29 -7.81 -10.85 -2.40
C VAL A 29 -6.89 -11.95 -2.92
N ALA A 30 -6.90 -12.16 -4.23
CA ALA A 30 -5.95 -13.02 -4.91
C ALA A 30 -4.61 -12.31 -5.06
N ALA A 31 -3.53 -13.00 -4.75
CA ALA A 31 -2.19 -12.59 -5.13
C ALA A 31 -1.86 -13.01 -6.56
N GLY A 32 -0.96 -12.27 -7.20
CA GLY A 32 -0.36 -12.62 -8.48
C GLY A 32 -1.08 -12.00 -9.68
N SER A 33 -0.81 -12.58 -10.85
CA SER A 33 -1.37 -12.14 -12.13
C SER A 33 -2.91 -12.25 -12.13
N PRO A 34 -3.64 -11.36 -12.84
CA PRO A 34 -5.08 -11.52 -13.10
C PRO A 34 -5.49 -12.90 -13.65
N ALA A 35 -4.55 -13.61 -14.28
CA ALA A 35 -4.77 -14.97 -14.75
C ALA A 35 -4.90 -16.02 -13.63
N ALA A 36 -4.38 -15.74 -12.42
CA ALA A 36 -4.51 -16.58 -11.25
C ALA A 36 -5.93 -16.45 -10.67
N ARG A 37 -6.87 -17.16 -11.29
CA ARG A 37 -8.25 -17.18 -10.83
C ARG A 37 -8.33 -17.86 -9.47
N LEU A 38 -8.92 -17.17 -8.49
CA LEU A 38 -9.34 -17.79 -7.25
C LEU A 38 -10.37 -18.87 -7.57
N THR A 39 -10.04 -20.12 -7.27
CA THR A 39 -11.02 -21.21 -7.27
C THR A 39 -11.93 -21.08 -6.06
N ASP A 40 -13.18 -21.52 -6.18
CA ASP A 40 -14.11 -21.48 -5.06
C ASP A 40 -13.59 -22.34 -3.89
N ASP A 41 -12.94 -23.47 -4.17
CA ASP A 41 -12.28 -24.31 -3.16
C ASP A 41 -11.20 -23.55 -2.37
N ALA A 42 -10.36 -22.76 -3.03
CA ALA A 42 -9.32 -21.99 -2.36
C ALA A 42 -9.93 -20.92 -1.45
N VAL A 43 -11.02 -20.28 -1.90
CA VAL A 43 -11.78 -19.32 -1.10
C VAL A 43 -12.41 -20.02 0.11
N GLU A 44 -13.08 -21.17 -0.10
CA GLU A 44 -13.70 -21.95 0.97
C GLU A 44 -12.68 -22.39 2.04
N CYS A 45 -11.55 -22.95 1.63
CA CYS A 45 -10.48 -23.35 2.53
C CYS A 45 -9.94 -22.15 3.35
N ALA A 46 -9.76 -20.99 2.71
CA ALA A 46 -9.32 -19.78 3.38
C ALA A 46 -10.36 -19.31 4.42
N LEU A 47 -11.64 -19.27 4.06
CA LEU A 47 -12.71 -18.84 4.97
C LEU A 47 -12.85 -19.77 6.17
N ALA A 48 -12.80 -21.09 5.94
CA ALA A 48 -12.85 -22.10 7.00
C ALA A 48 -11.72 -21.92 8.01
N ARG A 49 -10.48 -21.66 7.54
CA ARG A 49 -9.32 -21.42 8.40
C ARG A 49 -9.50 -20.21 9.31
N TRP A 50 -10.18 -19.16 8.85
CA TRP A 50 -10.40 -17.94 9.61
C TRP A 50 -11.74 -17.90 10.35
N GLY A 51 -12.48 -19.01 10.38
CA GLY A 51 -13.79 -19.11 11.03
C GLY A 51 -14.81 -18.12 10.45
N VAL A 52 -14.69 -17.80 9.16
CA VAL A 52 -15.65 -16.95 8.45
C VAL A 52 -16.72 -17.87 7.86
N SER A 53 -17.95 -17.72 8.33
CA SER A 53 -19.07 -18.49 7.81
C SER A 53 -19.44 -18.02 6.40
N ARG A 54 -19.96 -18.90 5.54
CA ARG A 54 -20.54 -18.50 4.26
C ARG A 54 -21.79 -17.65 4.52
N GLY A 55 -21.58 -16.34 4.58
CA GLY A 55 -22.65 -15.34 4.60
C GLY A 55 -23.02 -14.88 3.19
N THR A 56 -23.46 -13.62 3.07
CA THR A 56 -23.71 -12.99 1.77
C THR A 56 -22.39 -12.80 1.02
N VAL A 57 -22.36 -13.15 -0.28
CA VAL A 57 -21.19 -12.95 -1.14
C VAL A 57 -21.49 -11.83 -2.14
N LEU A 58 -20.66 -10.80 -2.15
CA LEU A 58 -20.55 -9.81 -3.21
C LEU A 58 -19.37 -10.19 -4.09
N ASP A 59 -19.65 -10.93 -5.16
CA ASP A 59 -18.66 -11.32 -6.16
C ASP A 59 -18.64 -10.31 -7.31
N ARG A 60 -17.52 -9.61 -7.48
CA ARG A 60 -17.29 -8.66 -8.58
C ARG A 60 -16.29 -9.19 -9.62
N ARG A 61 -15.88 -10.46 -9.51
CA ARG A 61 -15.03 -11.11 -10.52
C ARG A 61 -15.84 -11.21 -11.83
N SER A 62 -15.58 -10.30 -12.77
CA SER A 62 -16.24 -10.34 -14.08
C SER A 62 -15.73 -11.55 -14.87
N PRO A 63 -16.60 -12.37 -15.48
CA PRO A 63 -16.17 -13.38 -16.43
C PRO A 63 -15.66 -12.76 -17.76
N PHE A 64 -15.93 -11.47 -18.00
CA PHE A 64 -15.57 -10.76 -19.22
C PHE A 64 -14.64 -9.55 -18.92
N PRO A 65 -13.35 -9.63 -19.30
CA PRO A 65 -12.33 -8.62 -18.95
C PRO A 65 -12.33 -7.35 -19.82
N GLU A 66 -13.22 -7.22 -20.82
CA GLU A 66 -13.08 -6.19 -21.86
C GLU A 66 -13.37 -4.75 -21.41
N ARG A 67 -13.94 -4.52 -20.21
CA ARG A 67 -14.41 -3.17 -19.81
C ARG A 67 -13.50 -2.33 -18.90
N SER A 68 -12.42 -2.84 -18.31
CA SER A 68 -11.86 -2.17 -17.11
C SER A 68 -10.40 -1.69 -17.14
N ARG A 69 -9.69 -1.74 -18.28
CA ARG A 69 -8.29 -1.24 -18.31
C ARG A 69 -8.13 0.28 -18.24
N LEU A 70 -9.19 1.07 -18.48
CA LEU A 70 -9.10 2.52 -18.63
C LEU A 70 -9.18 3.31 -17.30
N ALA A 71 -9.57 2.68 -16.18
CA ALA A 71 -9.81 3.40 -14.92
C ALA A 71 -8.54 3.72 -14.12
N ALA A 72 -7.45 2.96 -14.30
CA ALA A 72 -6.28 3.03 -13.42
C ALA A 72 -5.42 4.30 -13.58
N ASP A 73 -5.45 4.94 -14.75
CA ASP A 73 -4.56 6.08 -15.05
C ASP A 73 -5.20 7.45 -14.77
N SER A 74 -6.52 7.50 -14.52
CA SER A 74 -7.22 8.74 -14.15
C SER A 74 -7.58 8.75 -12.67
N PRO A 75 -7.08 9.73 -11.88
CA PRO A 75 -7.48 9.90 -10.49
C PRO A 75 -9.00 10.03 -10.28
N SER A 76 -9.70 10.62 -11.26
CA SER A 76 -11.15 10.76 -11.22
C SER A 76 -11.86 9.42 -11.44
N ALA A 77 -11.42 8.62 -12.42
CA ALA A 77 -11.98 7.29 -12.66
C ALA A 77 -11.74 6.36 -11.46
N ALA A 78 -10.53 6.37 -10.90
CA ALA A 78 -10.19 5.65 -9.67
C ALA A 78 -11.11 6.03 -8.50
N ALA A 79 -11.36 7.33 -8.30
CA ALA A 79 -12.26 7.81 -7.24
C ALA A 79 -13.72 7.36 -7.46
N CYS A 80 -14.20 7.37 -8.71
CA CYS A 80 -15.53 6.87 -9.06
C CYS A 80 -15.65 5.36 -8.81
N ALA A 81 -14.70 4.56 -9.28
CA ALA A 81 -14.68 3.11 -9.07
C ALA A 81 -14.66 2.75 -7.58
N LEU A 82 -13.83 3.45 -6.78
CA LEU A 82 -13.78 3.25 -5.34
C LEU A 82 -15.11 3.60 -4.65
N ARG A 83 -15.77 4.68 -5.08
CA ARG A 83 -17.08 5.08 -4.55
C ARG A 83 -18.15 4.05 -4.87
N GLU A 84 -18.18 3.56 -6.10
CA GLU A 84 -19.11 2.53 -6.54
C GLU A 84 -18.92 1.23 -5.73
N LEU A 85 -17.67 0.77 -5.59
CA LEU A 85 -17.35 -0.41 -4.76
C LEU A 85 -17.87 -0.24 -3.34
N LYS A 86 -17.60 0.91 -2.69
CA LYS A 86 -18.09 1.20 -1.33
C LYS A 86 -19.62 1.21 -1.26
N GLN A 87 -20.30 1.76 -2.26
CA GLN A 87 -21.77 1.79 -2.32
C GLN A 87 -22.34 0.38 -2.46
N HIS A 88 -21.79 -0.44 -3.35
CA HIS A 88 -22.19 -1.83 -3.52
C HIS A 88 -21.96 -2.65 -2.25
N THR A 89 -20.80 -2.50 -1.60
CA THR A 89 -20.52 -3.15 -0.31
C THR A 89 -21.49 -2.70 0.78
N ALA A 90 -21.80 -1.41 0.87
CA ALA A 90 -22.78 -0.90 1.86
C ALA A 90 -24.19 -1.44 1.61
N SER A 91 -24.63 -1.53 0.35
CA SER A 91 -25.92 -2.13 -0.02
C SER A 91 -25.97 -3.62 0.26
N ALA A 92 -24.93 -4.37 -0.11
CA ALA A 92 -24.81 -5.81 0.18
C ALA A 92 -24.79 -6.08 1.69
N ARG A 93 -24.15 -5.19 2.48
CA ARG A 93 -24.12 -5.29 3.94
C ARG A 93 -25.50 -5.08 4.57
N ARG A 94 -26.30 -4.15 4.05
CA ARG A 94 -27.70 -3.97 4.48
C ARG A 94 -28.53 -5.21 4.16
N LEU A 95 -28.45 -5.71 2.93
CA LEU A 95 -29.15 -6.92 2.53
C LEU A 95 -28.76 -8.13 3.38
N ALA A 96 -27.47 -8.30 3.66
CA ALA A 96 -26.97 -9.35 4.56
C ALA A 96 -27.62 -9.23 5.96
N ALA A 97 -27.68 -8.02 6.51
CA ALA A 97 -28.30 -7.77 7.81
C ALA A 97 -29.81 -8.09 7.80
N ASP A 98 -30.52 -7.68 6.75
CA ASP A 98 -31.95 -7.93 6.58
C ASP A 98 -32.25 -9.43 6.43
N CYS A 99 -31.32 -10.20 5.87
CA CYS A 99 -31.39 -11.66 5.77
C CYS A 99 -30.85 -12.40 7.02
N GLY A 100 -30.51 -11.70 8.12
CA GLY A 100 -29.99 -12.31 9.34
C GLY A 100 -28.57 -12.88 9.21
N GLN A 101 -27.83 -12.51 8.16
CA GLN A 101 -26.45 -12.94 7.95
C GLN A 101 -25.51 -12.17 8.86
N ARG A 102 -24.44 -12.83 9.32
CA ARG A 102 -23.41 -12.23 10.18
C ARG A 102 -22.19 -11.77 9.42
N ASP A 103 -21.93 -12.36 8.26
CA ASP A 103 -20.74 -12.13 7.45
C ASP A 103 -21.13 -11.65 6.04
N LEU A 104 -20.37 -10.70 5.52
CA LEU A 104 -20.36 -10.28 4.11
C LEU A 104 -18.97 -10.55 3.55
N LEU A 105 -18.91 -11.41 2.54
CA LEU A 105 -17.71 -11.69 1.76
C LEU A 105 -17.69 -10.79 0.52
N VAL A 106 -16.58 -10.09 0.28
CA VAL A 106 -16.34 -9.32 -0.94
C VAL A 106 -15.18 -9.95 -1.71
N LEU A 107 -15.44 -10.31 -2.96
CA LEU A 107 -14.45 -10.79 -3.93
C LEU A 107 -14.26 -9.69 -4.99
N PRO A 108 -13.32 -8.75 -4.80
CA PRO A 108 -13.07 -7.68 -5.76
C PRO A 108 -12.62 -8.28 -7.11
N GLY A 109 -13.10 -7.70 -8.21
CA GLY A 109 -12.59 -7.99 -9.55
C GLY A 109 -11.17 -7.47 -9.75
N ASP A 110 -10.50 -7.82 -10.85
CA ASP A 110 -9.07 -7.55 -11.01
C ASP A 110 -8.68 -6.06 -11.01
N ASP A 111 -9.58 -5.22 -11.49
CA ASP A 111 -9.39 -3.78 -11.58
C ASP A 111 -10.01 -3.02 -10.40
N ASP A 112 -10.69 -3.72 -9.49
CA ASP A 112 -11.28 -3.08 -8.31
C ASP A 112 -10.17 -2.60 -7.36
N LEU A 113 -10.24 -1.31 -7.01
CA LEU A 113 -9.40 -0.70 -5.99
C LEU A 113 -9.91 -1.05 -4.60
N ILE A 114 -9.03 -1.59 -3.77
CA ILE A 114 -9.28 -1.94 -2.38
C ILE A 114 -9.04 -0.70 -1.51
N PRO A 115 -10.06 -0.20 -0.80
CA PRO A 115 -9.92 0.88 0.16
C PRO A 115 -8.95 0.49 1.30
N PRO A 116 -7.95 1.32 1.63
CA PRO A 116 -7.01 1.03 2.73
C PRO A 116 -7.66 0.93 4.11
N GLU A 117 -8.82 1.55 4.33
CA GLU A 117 -9.60 1.37 5.55
C GLU A 117 -10.13 -0.07 5.75
N TRP A 118 -10.05 -0.91 4.72
CA TRP A 118 -10.38 -2.33 4.79
C TRP A 118 -9.18 -3.19 5.21
N ALA A 119 -8.03 -2.61 5.56
CA ALA A 119 -6.83 -3.37 5.89
C ALA A 119 -7.08 -4.53 6.88
N GLU A 120 -7.84 -4.31 7.96
CA GLU A 120 -8.14 -5.36 8.97
C GLU A 120 -9.13 -6.44 8.53
N THR A 121 -9.85 -6.21 7.43
CA THR A 121 -10.83 -7.15 6.88
C THR A 121 -10.27 -7.97 5.73
N VAL A 122 -9.04 -7.70 5.28
CA VAL A 122 -8.41 -8.39 4.16
C VAL A 122 -7.88 -9.76 4.58
N ILE A 123 -8.27 -10.76 3.80
CA ILE A 123 -7.64 -12.07 3.71
C ILE A 123 -6.98 -12.15 2.34
N ARG A 124 -5.66 -12.34 2.31
CA ARG A 124 -4.90 -12.54 1.07
C ARG A 124 -4.67 -14.03 0.85
N ILE A 125 -5.02 -14.51 -0.34
CA ILE A 125 -4.74 -15.87 -0.79
C ILE A 125 -3.56 -15.79 -1.76
N PRO A 126 -2.41 -16.45 -1.46
CA PRO A 126 -1.25 -16.45 -2.34
C PRO A 126 -1.54 -17.22 -3.65
N PRO A 127 -0.68 -17.13 -4.67
CA PRO A 127 -0.87 -17.88 -5.92
C PRO A 127 -0.92 -19.39 -5.66
N CYS A 128 -1.68 -20.12 -6.48
CA CYS A 128 -1.86 -21.58 -6.38
C CYS A 128 -0.51 -22.30 -6.20
N GLY A 129 -0.42 -23.17 -5.19
CA GLY A 129 0.81 -23.91 -4.83
C GLY A 129 1.50 -23.41 -3.56
N SER A 130 1.24 -22.17 -3.15
CA SER A 130 1.66 -21.67 -1.84
C SER A 130 0.61 -22.05 -0.79
N ALA A 131 0.91 -23.00 0.10
CA ALA A 131 -0.01 -23.38 1.17
C ALA A 131 -0.22 -22.20 2.13
N GLY A 132 -1.41 -21.58 2.14
CA GLY A 132 -1.65 -20.47 3.05
C GLY A 132 -2.84 -19.60 2.72
N SER A 133 -3.24 -18.81 3.71
CA SER A 133 -4.11 -17.66 3.57
C SER A 133 -3.70 -16.72 4.68
N PHE A 134 -3.48 -15.46 4.38
CA PHE A 134 -2.92 -14.52 5.32
C PHE A 134 -3.96 -13.47 5.69
N ARG A 135 -3.99 -13.07 6.95
CA ARG A 135 -4.91 -12.03 7.43
C ARG A 135 -4.11 -10.92 8.09
N ALA A 136 -4.51 -9.69 7.82
CA ALA A 136 -3.94 -8.54 8.48
C ALA A 136 -4.38 -8.47 9.96
N ASP A 137 -3.43 -8.18 10.84
CA ASP A 137 -3.70 -7.78 12.22
C ASP A 137 -2.96 -6.46 12.49
N VAL A 138 -3.69 -5.34 12.33
CA VAL A 138 -3.15 -4.00 12.55
C VAL A 138 -2.77 -3.78 14.01
N GLY A 139 -3.45 -4.45 14.96
CA GLY A 139 -3.10 -4.39 16.38
C GLY A 139 -1.71 -5.00 16.65
N SER A 140 -1.39 -6.10 15.98
CA SER A 140 -0.06 -6.70 16.10
C SER A 140 1.02 -5.95 15.32
N VAL A 141 0.70 -5.37 14.15
CA VAL A 141 1.61 -4.42 13.46
C VAL A 141 1.95 -3.24 14.37
N ALA A 142 0.94 -2.69 15.06
CA ALA A 142 1.12 -1.57 15.98
C ALA A 142 2.01 -1.90 17.17
N ARG A 143 1.83 -3.09 17.78
CA ARG A 143 2.71 -3.56 18.86
C ARG A 143 4.16 -3.67 18.40
N GLU A 144 4.40 -4.23 17.22
CA GLU A 144 5.74 -4.42 16.68
C GLU A 144 6.44 -3.08 16.36
N LEU A 145 5.69 -2.08 15.89
CA LEU A 145 6.20 -0.73 15.69
C LEU A 145 6.33 0.09 16.98
N GLY A 146 5.85 -0.41 18.12
CA GLY A 146 5.77 0.37 19.36
C GLY A 146 4.85 1.60 19.23
N ARG A 147 3.76 1.50 18.47
CA ARG A 147 2.78 2.59 18.24
C ARG A 147 1.37 2.18 18.67
N SER A 148 0.47 3.16 18.81
CA SER A 148 -0.93 2.87 19.04
C SER A 148 -1.57 2.24 17.79
N ARG A 149 -2.56 1.36 17.99
CA ARG A 149 -3.34 0.78 16.88
C ARG A 149 -3.96 1.88 16.00
N ASN A 150 -4.47 2.95 16.61
CA ASN A 150 -5.11 4.04 15.90
C ASN A 150 -4.11 4.83 15.03
N ASP A 151 -2.88 5.03 15.51
CA ASP A 151 -1.85 5.70 14.72
C ASP A 151 -1.45 4.89 13.49
N VAL A 152 -1.21 3.58 13.67
CA VAL A 152 -0.88 2.70 12.54
C VAL A 152 -2.04 2.60 11.57
N PHE A 153 -3.27 2.44 12.08
CA PHE A 153 -4.46 2.42 11.23
C PHE A 153 -4.57 3.71 10.41
N ARG A 154 -4.35 4.88 11.02
CA ARG A 154 -4.34 6.18 10.31
C ARG A 154 -3.25 6.26 9.23
N GLU A 155 -2.05 5.75 9.50
CA GLU A 155 -0.99 5.71 8.48
C GLU A 155 -1.42 4.84 7.30
N LEU A 156 -1.94 3.64 7.56
CA LEU A 156 -2.41 2.72 6.53
C LEU A 156 -3.56 3.33 5.72
N THR A 157 -4.55 3.94 6.39
CA THR A 157 -5.70 4.57 5.71
C THR A 157 -5.35 5.80 4.89
N SER A 158 -4.18 6.40 5.13
CA SER A 158 -3.65 7.53 4.36
C SER A 158 -2.89 7.09 3.10
N THR A 159 -2.70 5.79 2.88
CA THR A 159 -2.18 5.24 1.63
C THR A 159 -3.19 5.51 0.52
N ASP A 160 -2.77 5.77 -0.71
CA ASP A 160 -3.72 5.80 -1.82
C ASP A 160 -4.22 4.39 -2.15
N ALA A 161 -5.50 4.27 -2.54
CA ALA A 161 -6.13 2.98 -2.79
C ALA A 161 -5.41 2.18 -3.90
N LEU A 162 -4.82 2.84 -4.89
CA LEU A 162 -4.07 2.18 -5.96
C LEU A 162 -2.79 1.53 -5.42
N SER A 163 -1.97 2.26 -4.67
CA SER A 163 -0.75 1.73 -4.04
C SER A 163 -1.08 0.59 -3.07
N PHE A 164 -2.15 0.73 -2.27
CA PHE A 164 -2.58 -0.33 -1.37
C PHE A 164 -3.05 -1.59 -2.11
N THR A 165 -3.87 -1.43 -3.15
CA THR A 165 -4.35 -2.55 -3.99
C THR A 165 -3.18 -3.27 -4.66
N ARG A 166 -2.21 -2.50 -5.20
CA ARG A 166 -0.99 -3.05 -5.80
C ARG A 166 -0.22 -3.88 -4.79
N LEU A 167 -0.03 -3.39 -3.57
CA LEU A 167 0.63 -4.12 -2.50
C LEU A 167 -0.06 -5.44 -2.19
N LEU A 168 -1.40 -5.44 -2.04
CA LEU A 168 -2.17 -6.63 -1.72
C LEU A 168 -2.13 -7.70 -2.80
N ARG A 169 -2.09 -7.29 -4.08
CA ARG A 169 -2.02 -8.20 -5.22
C ARG A 169 -0.62 -8.65 -5.58
N ALA A 170 0.41 -7.91 -5.16
CA ALA A 170 1.80 -8.25 -5.48
C ALA A 170 2.22 -9.56 -4.82
N GLU A 171 3.04 -10.36 -5.50
CA GLU A 171 3.85 -11.39 -4.85
C GLU A 171 5.04 -10.76 -4.13
N ARG A 172 5.66 -9.78 -4.81
CA ARG A 172 6.81 -9.02 -4.38
C ARG A 172 6.50 -7.54 -4.52
N ALA A 173 6.97 -6.71 -3.59
CA ALA A 173 6.76 -5.28 -3.65
C ALA A 173 7.99 -4.49 -3.24
N VAL A 174 8.27 -3.41 -3.96
CA VAL A 174 9.24 -2.39 -3.57
C VAL A 174 8.47 -1.21 -2.98
N LEU A 175 8.74 -0.91 -1.71
CA LEU A 175 8.18 0.26 -1.03
C LEU A 175 9.13 1.43 -1.23
N VAL A 176 8.63 2.55 -1.75
CA VAL A 176 9.40 3.76 -2.04
C VAL A 176 8.78 4.97 -1.36
N GLU A 177 9.53 6.05 -1.16
CA GLU A 177 9.02 7.23 -0.47
C GLU A 177 7.96 7.96 -1.29
N GLY A 178 8.23 8.33 -2.53
CA GLY A 178 7.38 9.22 -3.32
C GLY A 178 6.80 8.63 -4.60
N ARG A 179 5.98 9.45 -5.26
CA ARG A 179 5.46 9.16 -6.61
C ARG A 179 6.54 9.30 -7.68
N THR A 180 7.50 10.20 -7.47
CA THR A 180 8.69 10.40 -8.30
C THR A 180 9.51 9.11 -8.33
N ASP A 181 9.79 8.56 -7.16
CA ASP A 181 10.49 7.28 -6.98
C ASP A 181 9.74 6.18 -7.72
N ARG A 182 8.44 6.04 -7.44
CA ARG A 182 7.61 5.03 -8.10
C ARG A 182 7.70 5.11 -9.61
N ALA A 183 7.64 6.33 -10.17
CA ALA A 183 7.67 6.52 -11.61
C ALA A 183 8.99 6.08 -12.26
N VAL A 184 10.12 6.28 -11.58
CA VAL A 184 11.44 5.83 -12.02
C VAL A 184 11.60 4.33 -11.82
N PHE A 185 11.30 3.80 -10.63
CA PHE A 185 11.48 2.38 -10.33
C PHE A 185 10.54 1.47 -11.14
N GLU A 186 9.32 1.91 -11.47
CA GLU A 186 8.44 1.18 -12.39
C GLU A 186 9.06 1.02 -13.79
N VAL A 187 9.95 1.92 -14.21
CA VAL A 187 10.69 1.81 -15.47
C VAL A 187 11.87 0.88 -15.29
N LEU A 188 12.66 1.06 -14.23
CA LEU A 188 13.83 0.22 -13.96
C LEU A 188 13.44 -1.27 -13.84
N ILE A 189 12.41 -1.59 -13.06
CA ILE A 189 11.90 -2.97 -12.92
C ILE A 189 11.55 -3.60 -14.28
N ARG A 190 10.98 -2.81 -15.20
CA ARG A 190 10.67 -3.29 -16.56
C ARG A 190 11.91 -3.47 -17.42
N ARG A 191 12.84 -2.50 -17.38
CA ARG A 191 14.08 -2.54 -18.17
C ARG A 191 15.03 -3.66 -17.73
N PHE A 192 15.02 -3.98 -16.45
CA PHE A 192 15.75 -5.13 -15.87
C PHE A 192 14.97 -6.45 -15.92
N ALA A 193 13.79 -6.47 -16.57
CA ALA A 193 12.95 -7.65 -16.70
C ALA A 193 12.70 -8.37 -15.36
N LEU A 194 12.28 -7.62 -14.34
CA LEU A 194 11.99 -8.12 -12.99
C LEU A 194 10.47 -8.34 -12.79
N PRO A 195 9.89 -9.45 -13.27
CA PRO A 195 8.46 -9.68 -13.22
C PRO A 195 7.96 -9.87 -11.78
N GLY A 196 6.67 -9.59 -11.56
CA GLY A 196 6.01 -9.86 -10.27
C GLY A 196 6.35 -8.88 -9.15
N ILE A 197 7.19 -7.88 -9.40
CA ILE A 197 7.49 -6.79 -8.46
C ILE A 197 6.56 -5.59 -8.69
N ALA A 198 5.73 -5.27 -7.71
CA ALA A 198 4.97 -4.02 -7.70
C ALA A 198 5.75 -2.88 -7.02
N VAL A 199 5.67 -1.65 -7.54
CA VAL A 199 6.23 -0.47 -6.85
C VAL A 199 5.11 0.30 -6.13
N VAL A 200 5.30 0.52 -4.84
CA VAL A 200 4.30 1.06 -3.92
C VAL A 200 4.86 2.30 -3.25
N ALA A 201 4.24 3.47 -3.53
CA ALA A 201 4.64 4.73 -2.90
C ALA A 201 4.01 4.84 -1.50
N ALA A 202 4.83 4.95 -0.47
CA ALA A 202 4.40 5.02 0.93
C ALA A 202 4.14 6.45 1.40
N HIS A 203 4.77 7.46 0.81
CA HIS A 203 4.67 8.89 1.14
C HIS A 203 5.16 9.30 2.54
N SER A 204 5.58 8.35 3.39
CA SER A 204 6.30 8.63 4.62
C SER A 204 7.08 7.40 5.07
N LYS A 205 8.23 7.61 5.71
CA LYS A 205 9.03 6.53 6.33
C LYS A 205 8.25 5.76 7.40
N VAL A 206 7.36 6.44 8.13
CA VAL A 206 6.51 5.82 9.15
C VAL A 206 5.46 4.91 8.52
N ARG A 207 4.83 5.34 7.43
CA ARG A 207 3.86 4.53 6.68
C ARG A 207 4.55 3.39 5.96
N MET A 208 5.74 3.61 5.44
CA MET A 208 6.58 2.59 4.82
C MET A 208 6.85 1.44 5.79
N ALA A 209 7.21 1.73 7.05
CA ALA A 209 7.36 0.71 8.09
C ALA A 209 6.06 -0.07 8.35
N ALA A 210 4.92 0.63 8.45
CA ALA A 210 3.62 -0.01 8.63
C ALA A 210 3.20 -0.89 7.44
N LEU A 211 3.41 -0.41 6.21
CA LEU A 211 3.15 -1.18 4.98
C LEU A 211 4.08 -2.38 4.87
N ASN A 212 5.36 -2.25 5.23
CA ASN A 212 6.32 -3.35 5.22
C ASN A 212 5.87 -4.51 6.12
N LEU A 213 5.51 -4.20 7.38
CA LEU A 213 5.05 -5.22 8.33
C LEU A 213 3.70 -5.82 7.93
N LEU A 214 2.78 -4.99 7.47
CA LEU A 214 1.48 -5.47 6.97
C LEU A 214 1.68 -6.42 5.78
N ALA A 215 2.48 -6.02 4.80
CA ALA A 215 2.77 -6.81 3.60
C ALA A 215 3.43 -8.15 3.94
N THR A 216 4.44 -8.13 4.80
CA THR A 216 5.12 -9.34 5.29
C THR A 216 4.13 -10.31 5.93
N ARG A 217 3.22 -9.82 6.78
CA ARG A 217 2.16 -10.63 7.42
C ARG A 217 1.13 -11.15 6.44
N LEU A 218 0.93 -10.43 5.33
CA LEU A 218 0.08 -10.85 4.23
C LEU A 218 0.80 -11.79 3.26
N GLY A 219 2.05 -12.17 3.54
CA GLY A 219 2.84 -13.05 2.68
C GLY A 219 3.29 -12.39 1.37
N VAL A 220 3.44 -11.06 1.38
CA VAL A 220 4.07 -10.29 0.29
C VAL A 220 5.53 -10.07 0.67
N ARG A 221 6.46 -10.45 -0.21
CA ARG A 221 7.88 -10.16 0.02
C ARG A 221 8.16 -8.70 -0.29
N THR A 222 8.74 -7.97 0.65
CA THR A 222 8.98 -6.53 0.50
C THR A 222 10.47 -6.19 0.44
N TYR A 223 10.78 -5.17 -0.34
CA TYR A 223 12.06 -4.48 -0.35
C TYR A 223 11.82 -2.99 -0.18
N VAL A 224 12.61 -2.34 0.67
CA VAL A 224 12.32 -0.96 1.07
C VAL A 224 13.41 -0.02 0.56
N VAL A 225 13.04 0.99 -0.22
CA VAL A 225 13.97 2.01 -0.73
C VAL A 225 13.62 3.35 -0.08
N PHE A 226 14.60 3.96 0.57
CA PHE A 226 14.39 5.21 1.28
C PHE A 226 15.59 6.15 1.18
N ASP A 227 15.32 7.43 1.42
CA ASP A 227 16.30 8.50 1.47
C ASP A 227 17.01 8.48 2.81
N GLY A 228 18.34 8.40 2.80
CA GLY A 228 19.16 8.46 4.01
C GLY A 228 19.23 9.85 4.63
N ASP A 229 18.64 10.85 3.98
CA ASP A 229 18.40 12.19 4.52
C ASP A 229 19.68 12.97 4.88
N GLY A 230 20.85 12.54 4.37
CA GLY A 230 22.15 13.19 4.53
C GLY A 230 22.37 14.42 3.64
N GLY A 231 21.33 14.86 2.92
CA GLY A 231 21.37 16.04 2.06
C GLY A 231 21.47 17.39 2.81
N PRO A 232 21.45 18.51 2.08
CA PRO A 232 21.63 19.84 2.65
C PRO A 232 20.68 20.13 3.82
N ILE A 233 21.23 20.72 4.88
CA ILE A 233 20.50 21.15 6.07
C ILE A 233 20.21 22.66 5.97
N PRO A 234 19.04 23.17 6.42
CA PRO A 234 18.74 24.59 6.40
C PRO A 234 19.82 25.45 7.07
N THR A 235 20.05 26.67 6.57
CA THR A 235 21.14 27.57 7.01
C THR A 235 20.98 28.14 8.41
N GLY A 236 19.83 27.99 9.07
CA GLY A 236 19.60 28.45 10.45
C GLY A 236 19.87 27.37 11.50
N PRO A 237 20.73 27.58 12.51
CA PRO A 237 21.22 26.52 13.41
C PRO A 237 20.12 25.80 14.21
N ALA A 238 19.10 26.53 14.69
CA ALA A 238 17.97 25.94 15.42
C ALA A 238 17.07 25.10 14.49
N MET A 239 16.80 25.59 13.28
CA MET A 239 16.03 24.86 12.27
C MET A 239 16.80 23.63 11.78
N ALA A 240 18.10 23.78 11.54
CA ALA A 240 19.02 22.73 11.14
C ALA A 240 18.99 21.55 12.12
N HIS A 241 19.21 21.84 13.40
CA HIS A 241 19.22 20.81 14.44
C HIS A 241 17.85 20.11 14.57
N ARG A 242 16.75 20.87 14.49
CA ARG A 242 15.40 20.31 14.54
C ARG A 242 15.13 19.38 13.35
N VAL A 243 15.41 19.82 12.13
CA VAL A 243 15.19 19.04 10.91
C VAL A 243 16.05 17.78 10.91
N ALA A 244 17.34 17.91 11.22
CA ALA A 244 18.25 16.76 11.30
C ALA A 244 17.78 15.75 12.35
N ARG A 245 17.38 16.21 13.54
CA ARG A 245 16.85 15.32 14.59
C ARG A 245 15.57 14.62 14.14
N THR A 246 14.63 15.31 13.52
CA THR A 246 13.38 14.72 13.04
C THR A 246 13.64 13.66 11.96
N ARG A 247 14.46 13.98 10.96
CA ARG A 247 14.86 13.04 9.89
C ARG A 247 15.52 11.80 10.48
N ARG A 248 16.50 12.00 11.37
CA ARG A 248 17.19 10.92 12.07
C ARG A 248 16.22 10.00 12.81
N ILE A 249 15.31 10.55 13.61
CA ILE A 249 14.31 9.76 14.35
C ILE A 249 13.42 8.97 13.39
N GLN A 250 12.98 9.58 12.28
CA GLN A 250 12.13 8.90 11.29
C GLN A 250 12.85 7.75 10.59
N THR A 251 14.11 7.95 10.18
CA THR A 251 14.94 6.92 9.55
C THR A 251 15.27 5.81 10.53
N GLU A 252 15.67 6.12 11.76
CA GLU A 252 15.94 5.13 12.80
C GLU A 252 14.68 4.33 13.20
N ASN A 253 13.51 4.97 13.23
CA ASN A 253 12.23 4.28 13.45
C ASN A 253 11.89 3.33 12.30
N LEU A 254 12.11 3.76 11.04
CA LEU A 254 11.93 2.91 9.88
C LEU A 254 12.85 1.69 9.97
N LEU A 255 14.15 1.91 10.17
CA LEU A 255 15.15 0.86 10.31
C LEU A 255 14.83 -0.14 11.41
N ARG A 256 14.26 0.29 12.54
CA ARG A 256 13.79 -0.62 13.59
C ARG A 256 12.65 -1.53 13.16
N GLY A 257 11.81 -1.08 12.23
CA GLY A 257 10.73 -1.87 11.63
C GLY A 257 11.17 -2.73 10.44
N LEU A 258 12.41 -2.56 9.97
CA LEU A 258 13.06 -3.45 9.02
C LEU A 258 13.86 -4.46 9.85
N ALA A 259 13.74 -5.77 9.57
CA ALA A 259 14.40 -6.82 10.34
C ALA A 259 15.91 -6.53 10.59
N PRO A 260 16.50 -7.01 11.70
CA PRO A 260 17.71 -6.44 12.25
C PRO A 260 18.90 -6.47 11.27
N GLN A 261 19.37 -5.25 10.97
CA GLN A 261 20.65 -4.81 10.44
C GLN A 261 21.43 -5.82 9.59
N GLU A 262 21.26 -5.68 8.28
CA GLU A 262 22.41 -5.80 7.39
C GLU A 262 23.43 -4.76 7.87
N ALA A 263 24.54 -5.27 8.42
CA ALA A 263 25.34 -4.56 9.40
C ALA A 263 25.87 -3.20 8.92
N GLY A 264 25.78 -2.19 9.79
CA GLY A 264 26.67 -1.03 9.78
C GLY A 264 26.21 0.24 9.05
N TRP A 265 25.01 0.29 8.46
CA TRP A 265 24.52 1.56 7.91
C TRP A 265 23.99 2.49 9.00
N GLU A 266 24.39 3.76 8.95
CA GLU A 266 23.96 4.83 9.85
C GLU A 266 23.31 5.98 9.07
N PHE A 267 22.54 6.81 9.79
CA PHE A 267 21.87 7.99 9.22
C PHE A 267 22.87 8.89 8.46
N GLY A 268 22.57 9.18 7.19
CA GLY A 268 23.44 9.96 6.31
C GLY A 268 24.70 9.21 5.81
N GLY A 269 24.80 7.91 6.04
CA GLY A 269 25.88 7.07 5.53
C GLY A 269 25.88 6.95 3.99
N PRO A 270 26.86 6.26 3.40
CA PRO A 270 26.92 6.06 1.94
C PRO A 270 25.69 5.30 1.42
N SER A 271 25.38 5.47 0.14
CA SER A 271 24.29 4.72 -0.50
C SER A 271 24.57 3.22 -0.47
N THR A 272 23.73 2.48 0.24
CA THR A 272 23.88 1.04 0.50
C THR A 272 22.61 0.31 0.08
N ALA A 273 22.77 -0.77 -0.68
CA ALA A 273 21.71 -1.70 -1.02
C ALA A 273 22.06 -3.05 -0.38
N GLY A 274 21.19 -3.54 0.49
CA GLY A 274 21.27 -4.88 1.04
C GLY A 274 20.17 -5.79 0.47
N SER A 275 19.90 -6.91 1.12
CA SER A 275 18.90 -7.93 0.74
C SER A 275 17.46 -7.50 0.98
N ARG A 276 17.18 -6.61 1.94
CA ARG A 276 15.80 -6.20 2.29
C ARG A 276 15.51 -4.72 2.09
N TRP A 277 16.54 -3.91 1.97
CA TRP A 277 16.37 -2.48 1.82
C TRP A 277 17.57 -1.82 1.13
N CYS A 278 17.32 -0.64 0.59
CA CYS A 278 18.32 0.27 0.06
C CYS A 278 18.12 1.65 0.68
N ALA A 279 19.20 2.22 1.19
CA ALA A 279 19.26 3.60 1.67
C ALA A 279 20.14 4.40 0.71
N PHE A 280 19.62 5.50 0.18
CA PHE A 280 20.47 6.49 -0.52
C PHE A 280 21.21 7.36 0.48
N SER A 281 22.38 7.89 0.13
CA SER A 281 23.12 8.78 1.03
C SER A 281 22.36 10.06 1.34
N ALA A 282 21.77 10.68 0.31
CA ALA A 282 20.89 11.83 0.41
C ALA A 282 19.48 11.44 0.01
N ASP A 283 19.20 11.46 -1.29
CA ASP A 283 17.90 11.17 -1.91
C ASP A 283 18.08 10.50 -3.29
N LEU A 284 16.96 10.08 -3.88
CA LEU A 284 16.92 9.56 -5.26
C LEU A 284 17.39 10.62 -6.26
N GLU A 285 17.02 11.89 -6.09
CA GLU A 285 17.39 12.98 -6.98
C GLU A 285 18.92 13.12 -7.13
N ALA A 286 19.68 13.00 -6.04
CA ALA A 286 21.14 12.99 -6.10
C ALA A 286 21.65 11.86 -6.99
N GLN A 287 21.03 10.67 -6.94
CA GLN A 287 21.40 9.56 -7.84
C GLN A 287 21.05 9.89 -9.30
N LEU A 288 19.85 10.42 -9.55
CA LEU A 288 19.40 10.78 -10.90
C LEU A 288 20.25 11.90 -11.52
N SER A 289 20.70 12.88 -10.74
CA SER A 289 21.60 13.93 -11.22
C SER A 289 22.97 13.40 -11.63
N ALA A 290 23.38 12.25 -11.08
CA ALA A 290 24.64 11.59 -11.42
C ALA A 290 24.51 10.62 -12.61
N TRP A 291 23.34 10.54 -13.24
CA TRP A 291 23.07 9.69 -14.41
C TRP A 291 23.04 10.55 -15.69
N PRO A 292 24.15 10.62 -16.47
CA PRO A 292 24.30 11.60 -17.55
C PRO A 292 23.24 11.49 -18.65
N SER A 293 22.99 10.28 -19.16
CA SER A 293 21.99 10.04 -20.19
C SER A 293 20.56 10.33 -19.72
N PHE A 294 20.25 10.09 -18.44
CA PHE A 294 18.98 10.50 -17.82
C PHE A 294 18.83 12.02 -17.81
N MET A 295 19.85 12.76 -17.37
CA MET A 295 19.80 14.23 -17.33
C MET A 295 19.70 14.83 -18.73
N ALA A 296 20.40 14.27 -19.72
CA ALA A 296 20.25 14.66 -21.12
C ALA A 296 18.82 14.42 -21.63
N ALA A 297 18.25 13.24 -21.33
CA ALA A 297 16.88 12.91 -21.72
C ALA A 297 15.84 13.80 -21.03
N LEU A 298 16.06 14.19 -19.77
CA LEU A 298 15.20 15.11 -19.03
C LEU A 298 15.28 16.54 -19.59
N GLY A 299 16.49 17.02 -19.89
CA GLY A 299 16.71 18.32 -20.52
C GLY A 299 16.09 18.42 -21.92
N ALA A 300 16.10 17.33 -22.69
CA ALA A 300 15.43 17.26 -23.99
C ALA A 300 13.88 17.34 -23.89
N LEU A 301 13.31 17.13 -22.70
CA LEU A 301 11.89 17.35 -22.41
C LEU A 301 11.59 18.79 -21.94
N GLY A 302 12.62 19.63 -21.79
CA GLY A 302 12.49 20.97 -21.22
C GLY A 302 12.19 20.96 -19.73
N GLU A 303 12.57 19.90 -19.02
CA GLU A 303 12.25 19.66 -17.62
C GLU A 303 13.51 19.66 -16.76
N GLU A 304 13.32 19.95 -15.47
CA GLU A 304 14.38 19.94 -14.47
C GLU A 304 14.05 18.96 -13.35
N LEU A 305 15.09 18.40 -12.72
CA LEU A 305 14.90 17.45 -11.63
C LEU A 305 14.14 18.07 -10.44
N ALA A 306 14.36 19.37 -10.18
CA ALA A 306 13.70 20.13 -9.13
C ALA A 306 12.17 20.26 -9.33
N ALA A 307 11.68 20.17 -10.57
CA ALA A 307 10.25 20.25 -10.86
C ALA A 307 9.47 19.01 -10.38
N LYS A 308 10.16 17.89 -10.11
CA LYS A 308 9.59 16.62 -9.63
C LYS A 308 8.40 16.14 -10.50
N ASN A 309 8.44 16.44 -11.80
CA ASN A 309 7.43 15.99 -12.75
C ASN A 309 7.58 14.48 -13.03
N HIS A 310 6.84 13.66 -12.28
CA HIS A 310 6.89 12.20 -12.38
C HIS A 310 6.69 11.64 -13.80
N ARG A 311 5.96 12.32 -14.69
CA ARG A 311 5.82 11.90 -16.10
C ARG A 311 7.11 12.14 -16.90
N ALA A 312 7.74 13.28 -16.68
CA ALA A 312 9.04 13.61 -17.29
C ALA A 312 10.13 12.67 -16.76
N LEU A 313 10.21 12.45 -15.44
CA LEU A 313 11.17 11.52 -14.84
C LEU A 313 11.01 10.09 -15.36
N ARG A 314 9.77 9.60 -15.50
CA ARG A 314 9.47 8.30 -16.12
C ARG A 314 10.00 8.24 -17.56
N THR A 315 9.74 9.27 -18.35
CA THR A 315 10.14 9.34 -19.77
C THR A 315 11.65 9.41 -19.90
N ALA A 316 12.32 10.20 -19.06
CA ALA A 316 13.77 10.27 -18.99
C ALA A 316 14.39 8.91 -18.60
N ALA A 317 13.84 8.23 -17.59
CA ALA A 317 14.29 6.89 -17.18
C ALA A 317 14.13 5.83 -18.29
N VAL A 318 13.12 5.97 -19.16
CA VAL A 318 12.94 5.09 -20.34
C VAL A 318 14.04 5.33 -21.37
N ARG A 319 14.45 6.59 -21.56
CA ARG A 319 15.41 7.02 -22.59
C ARG A 319 16.87 6.95 -22.16
N ALA A 320 17.15 6.95 -20.86
CA ALA A 320 18.49 6.88 -20.33
C ALA A 320 19.19 5.58 -20.73
N GLU A 321 20.50 5.58 -20.91
CA GLU A 321 21.30 4.37 -21.14
C GLU A 321 21.57 3.66 -19.81
N LEU A 322 21.60 2.32 -19.80
CA LEU A 322 21.84 1.59 -18.54
C LEU A 322 23.35 1.53 -18.20
N GLU A 323 24.19 1.71 -19.21
CA GLU A 323 25.65 1.62 -19.16
C GLU A 323 26.27 2.73 -18.31
N ASP A 324 25.64 3.91 -18.28
CA ASP A 324 26.07 5.06 -17.47
C ASP A 324 25.22 5.24 -16.21
N MET A 325 24.44 4.22 -15.83
CA MET A 325 23.61 4.26 -14.63
C MET A 325 24.48 4.28 -13.36
N PRO A 326 24.16 5.14 -12.36
CA PRO A 326 24.91 5.25 -11.12
C PRO A 326 25.07 3.91 -10.39
N PRO A 327 26.25 3.62 -9.81
CA PRO A 327 26.52 2.34 -9.13
C PRO A 327 25.51 1.99 -8.03
N ALA A 328 24.96 2.97 -7.32
CA ALA A 328 23.95 2.74 -6.29
C ALA A 328 22.64 2.19 -6.86
N LEU A 329 22.18 2.71 -8.01
CA LEU A 329 21.00 2.21 -8.71
C LEU A 329 21.25 0.82 -9.32
N CYS A 330 22.47 0.56 -9.82
CA CYS A 330 22.86 -0.77 -10.28
C CYS A 330 22.76 -1.80 -9.15
N ARG A 331 23.38 -1.53 -7.99
CA ARG A 331 23.32 -2.43 -6.82
C ARG A 331 21.89 -2.67 -6.35
N LEU A 332 21.06 -1.63 -6.33
CA LEU A 332 19.64 -1.77 -6.02
C LEU A 332 18.94 -2.72 -7.00
N CYS A 333 19.12 -2.54 -8.31
CA CYS A 333 18.49 -3.41 -9.31
C CYS A 333 18.97 -4.86 -9.19
N THR A 334 20.24 -5.08 -8.86
CA THR A 334 20.78 -6.42 -8.56
C THR A 334 20.13 -7.03 -7.32
N ALA A 335 19.94 -6.26 -6.24
CA ALA A 335 19.25 -6.75 -5.05
C ALA A 335 17.79 -7.10 -5.33
N LEU A 336 17.10 -6.30 -6.17
CA LEU A 336 15.74 -6.61 -6.61
C LEU A 336 15.68 -7.86 -7.50
N ALA A 337 16.70 -8.12 -8.32
CA ALA A 337 16.80 -9.36 -9.09
C ALA A 337 16.87 -10.59 -8.18
N GLY A 338 17.66 -10.53 -7.10
CA GLY A 338 17.72 -11.60 -6.09
C GLY A 338 16.36 -11.92 -5.46
N MET A 339 15.47 -10.94 -5.31
CA MET A 339 14.11 -11.22 -4.82
C MET A 339 13.30 -12.12 -5.75
N VAL A 340 13.56 -12.07 -7.06
CA VAL A 340 12.82 -12.83 -8.09
C VAL A 340 13.29 -14.28 -8.15
N GLU A 341 14.57 -14.52 -7.87
CA GLU A 341 15.21 -15.84 -7.94
C GLU A 341 14.85 -16.74 -6.74
N ASP A 342 14.56 -16.14 -5.58
CA ASP A 342 14.03 -16.81 -4.37
C ASP A 342 12.54 -17.16 -4.48
#